data_AF-A0A379TI32-F1
#
_entry.id   AF-A0A379TI32-F1
#
_cell.length_a   1.000
_cell.length_b   1.000
_cell.length_c   1.000
_cell.angle_alpha   90.00
_cell.angle_beta   90.00
_cell.angle_gamma   90.00
#
_symmetry.space_group_name_H-M   'P 1'
#
loop_
_entity.id
_entity.type
_entity.pdbx_description
1 polymer ?
#
loop_
_entity_poly.entity_id
_entity_poly.type
_entity_poly.pdbx_seq_one_letter_code
_entity_poly.pdbx_strand_id
1 'polypeptide(L)'
;MASSGLLATRATVKRPYTHELIARFANECQIAMLGSAELVELAEAKLHGDSVSLEELRRILRPWLRMPEPPDTVVLGCTHFPLLRDELFASPA
;
A
#
# COMPACT_ATOMS: atom_id res chain seq x y z
N MET A 1 -12.93 15.43 -0.25
CA MET A 1 -12.96 14.30 -1.21
C MET A 1 -12.44 13.08 -0.48
N ALA A 2 -12.96 11.88 -0.73
CA ALA A 2 -12.37 10.66 -0.16
C ALA A 2 -10.94 10.47 -0.68
N SER A 3 -9.98 10.16 0.21
CA SER A 3 -8.58 9.94 -0.12
C SER A 3 -8.25 8.46 0.03
N SER A 4 -8.21 7.74 -1.08
CA SER A 4 -7.95 6.29 -1.10
C SER A 4 -6.55 5.98 -1.60
N GLY A 5 -5.99 4.89 -1.11
CA GLY A 5 -4.63 4.43 -1.41
C GLY A 5 -4.64 3.06 -2.07
N LEU A 6 -3.75 2.83 -3.03
CA LEU A 6 -3.49 1.49 -3.59
C LEU A 6 -2.06 1.06 -3.25
N LEU A 7 -1.92 0.08 -2.36
CA LEU A 7 -0.67 -0.64 -2.12
C LEU A 7 -0.58 -1.80 -3.09
N ALA A 8 0.40 -1.78 -3.99
CA ALA A 8 0.65 -2.93 -4.87
C ALA A 8 2.16 -3.09 -5.14
N THR A 9 2.52 -4.00 -6.04
CA THR A 9 3.91 -4.09 -6.51
C THR A 9 4.24 -2.90 -7.41
N ARG A 10 5.54 -2.58 -7.55
CA ARG A 10 6.02 -1.53 -8.48
C ARG A 10 5.58 -1.78 -9.92
N ALA A 11 5.47 -3.04 -10.33
CA ALA A 11 4.98 -3.40 -11.66
C ALA A 11 3.49 -3.08 -11.81
N THR A 12 2.66 -3.44 -10.82
CA THR A 12 1.22 -3.18 -10.85
C THR A 12 0.91 -1.69 -10.93
N VAL A 13 1.53 -0.86 -10.08
CA VAL A 13 1.22 0.59 -10.07
C VAL A 13 1.66 1.33 -11.34
N LYS A 14 2.57 0.75 -12.14
CA LYS A 14 3.04 1.32 -13.41
C LYS A 14 2.28 0.80 -14.63
N ARG A 15 1.38 -0.18 -14.47
CA ARG A 15 0.67 -0.79 -15.61
C ARG A 15 -0.39 0.18 -16.15
N PRO A 16 -0.43 0.43 -17.47
CA PRO A 16 -1.47 1.27 -18.08
C PRO A 16 -2.89 0.82 -17.72
N TYR A 17 -3.11 -0.49 -17.64
CA TYR A 17 -4.39 -1.07 -17.25
C TYR A 17 -4.87 -0.61 -15.86
N THR A 18 -3.96 -0.51 -14.88
CA THR A 18 -4.30 -0.05 -13.53
C THR A 18 -4.71 1.42 -13.56
N HIS A 19 -4.00 2.25 -14.32
CA HIS A 19 -4.36 3.65 -14.53
C HIS A 19 -5.73 3.79 -15.24
N GLU A 20 -6.01 2.96 -16.23
CA GLU A 20 -7.30 2.97 -16.94
C GLU A 20 -8.46 2.63 -15.98
N LEU A 21 -8.30 1.60 -15.14
CA LEU A 21 -9.32 1.24 -14.15
C LEU A 21 -9.58 2.40 -13.16
N ILE A 22 -8.52 3.03 -12.65
CA ILE A 22 -8.65 4.20 -11.77
C ILE A 22 -9.38 5.32 -12.50
N ALA A 23 -8.96 5.66 -13.71
CA ALA A 23 -9.60 6.72 -14.50
C ALA A 23 -11.07 6.42 -14.84
N ARG A 24 -11.45 5.15 -14.98
CA ARG A 24 -12.82 4.76 -15.30
C ARG A 24 -13.75 4.71 -14.10
N PHE A 25 -13.25 4.28 -12.95
CA PHE A 25 -14.09 3.92 -11.79
C PHE A 25 -13.89 4.80 -10.56
N ALA A 26 -12.80 5.57 -10.48
CA ALA A 26 -12.46 6.41 -9.33
C ALA A 26 -12.66 7.91 -9.61
N ASN A 27 -13.68 8.29 -10.40
CA ASN A 27 -13.87 9.69 -10.82
C ASN A 27 -14.16 10.68 -9.67
N GLU A 28 -14.64 10.17 -8.53
CA GLU A 28 -15.03 10.98 -7.37
C GLU A 28 -14.00 10.92 -6.22
N CYS A 29 -12.89 10.20 -6.40
CA CYS A 29 -11.85 10.06 -5.38
C CYS A 29 -10.44 10.19 -5.98
N GLN A 30 -9.51 10.71 -5.18
CA GLN A 30 -8.11 10.70 -5.54
C GLN A 30 -7.50 9.38 -5.06
N ILE A 31 -6.84 8.66 -5.98
CA ILE A 31 -6.14 7.42 -5.65
C ILE A 31 -4.63 7.69 -5.56
N ALA A 32 -4.10 7.67 -4.35
CA ALA A 32 -2.65 7.66 -4.14
C ALA A 32 -2.11 6.23 -4.35
N MET A 33 -1.15 6.04 -5.25
CA MET A 33 -0.58 4.72 -5.49
C MET A 33 0.80 4.60 -4.85
N LEU A 34 1.07 3.48 -4.19
CA LEU A 34 2.39 3.16 -3.64
C LEU A 34 2.79 1.74 -4.02
N GLY A 35 3.83 1.66 -4.84
CA GLY A 35 4.41 0.42 -5.32
C GLY A 35 5.61 0.01 -4.46
N SER A 36 5.55 -1.15 -3.81
CA SER A 36 6.66 -1.66 -3.00
C SER A 36 6.96 -3.13 -3.27
N ALA A 37 8.22 -3.44 -3.58
CA ALA A 37 8.72 -4.82 -3.60
C ALA A 37 9.17 -5.24 -2.19
N GLU A 38 9.75 -4.31 -1.43
CA GLU A 38 10.18 -4.52 -0.04
C GLU A 38 9.00 -4.94 0.87
N LEU A 39 7.78 -4.48 0.56
CA LEU A 39 6.59 -4.91 1.29
C LEU A 39 6.21 -6.37 1.00
N VAL A 40 6.56 -6.89 -0.18
CA VAL A 40 6.38 -8.31 -0.52
C VAL A 40 7.38 -9.12 0.28
N GLU A 41 8.64 -8.69 0.32
CA GLU A 41 9.70 -9.35 1.10
C GLU A 41 9.35 -9.44 2.59
N LEU A 42 8.83 -8.36 3.19
CA LEU A 42 8.35 -8.39 4.59
C LEU A 42 7.19 -9.37 4.80
N ALA A 43 6.25 -9.45 3.85
CA ALA A 43 5.13 -10.37 3.94
C ALA A 43 5.57 -11.83 3.80
N GLU A 44 6.53 -12.10 2.91
CA GLU A 44 7.13 -13.43 2.75
C GLU A 44 7.95 -13.84 3.99
N ALA A 45 8.73 -12.93 4.58
CA ALA A 45 9.44 -13.20 5.83
C ALA A 45 8.45 -13.55 6.96
N LYS A 46 7.35 -12.80 7.09
CA LYS A 46 6.28 -13.11 8.05
C LYS A 46 5.69 -14.51 7.83
N LEU A 47 5.46 -14.93 6.59
CA LEU A 47 4.99 -16.29 6.28
C LEU A 47 5.96 -17.37 6.76
N HIS A 48 7.25 -17.08 6.75
CA HIS A 48 8.29 -18.00 7.24
C HIS A 48 8.45 -17.96 8.77
N GLY A 49 7.68 -17.11 9.46
CA GLY A 49 7.67 -17.01 10.92
C GLY A 49 8.52 -15.87 11.47
N ASP A 50 9.10 -15.02 10.61
CA ASP A 50 9.87 -13.86 11.06
C ASP A 50 8.95 -12.75 11.57
N SER A 51 9.46 -11.96 12.53
CA SER A 51 8.77 -10.77 13.00
C SER A 51 8.88 -9.64 11.97
N VAL A 52 7.78 -8.92 11.74
CA VAL A 52 7.78 -7.72 10.89
C VAL A 52 8.30 -6.52 11.67
N SER A 53 9.30 -5.83 11.12
CA SER A 53 9.77 -4.56 11.67
C SER A 53 8.79 -3.42 11.35
N LEU A 54 8.17 -2.84 12.37
CA LEU A 54 7.32 -1.65 12.20
C LEU A 54 8.09 -0.43 11.72
N GLU A 55 9.38 -0.33 12.04
CA GLU A 55 10.23 0.75 11.53
C GLU A 55 10.42 0.64 10.01
N GLU A 56 10.65 -0.58 9.52
CA GLU A 56 10.79 -0.83 8.10
C GLU A 56 9.47 -0.62 7.35
N LEU A 57 8.36 -1.05 7.95
CA LEU A 57 7.03 -0.79 7.41
C LEU A 57 6.77 0.72 7.28
N ARG A 58 7.05 1.50 8.33
CA ARG A 58 6.94 2.98 8.29
C ARG A 58 7.85 3.60 7.23
N ARG A 59 9.07 3.07 7.06
CA ARG A 59 10.01 3.54 6.02
C ARG A 59 9.43 3.35 4.63
N ILE A 60 8.78 2.21 4.37
CA ILE A 60 8.12 1.90 3.09
C ILE A 60 6.90 2.80 2.87
N LEU A 61 6.08 3.03 3.91
CA LEU A 61 4.88 3.86 3.84
C LEU A 61 5.14 5.36 3.86
N ARG A 62 6.39 5.78 4.14
CA ARG A 62 6.80 7.18 4.26
C ARG A 62 6.30 8.12 3.15
N PRO A 63 6.22 7.73 1.86
CA PRO A 63 5.67 8.61 0.83
C PRO A 63 4.23 9.04 1.11
N TRP A 64 3.41 8.17 1.70
CA TRP A 64 2.05 8.51 2.13
C TRP A 64 2.04 9.24 3.46
N LEU A 65 2.83 8.80 4.44
CA LEU A 65 2.88 9.44 5.78
C LEU A 65 3.36 10.90 5.75
N ARG A 66 4.04 11.32 4.68
CA ARG A 66 4.47 12.70 4.47
C ARG A 66 3.46 13.56 3.68
N MET A 67 2.37 12.97 3.19
CA MET A 67 1.34 13.74 2.50
C MET A 67 0.57 14.59 3.51
N PRO A 68 0.15 15.82 3.16
CA PRO A 68 -0.72 16.62 4.02
C PRO A 68 -2.04 15.89 4.35
N GLU A 69 -2.54 15.14 3.38
CA GLU A 69 -3.74 14.30 3.49
C GLU A 69 -3.38 12.88 3.04
N PRO A 70 -2.84 12.03 3.93
CA PRO A 70 -2.58 10.63 3.62
C PRO A 70 -3.89 9.88 3.33
N PRO A 71 -3.85 8.77 2.57
CA PRO A 71 -5.04 7.96 2.35
C PRO A 71 -5.63 7.42 3.65
N ASP A 72 -6.94 7.58 3.83
CA ASP A 72 -7.68 7.03 4.97
C ASP A 72 -8.15 5.59 4.72
N THR A 73 -8.24 5.20 3.45
CA THR A 73 -8.73 3.91 2.99
C THR A 73 -7.68 3.29 2.08
N VAL A 74 -7.20 2.08 2.41
CA VAL A 74 -6.13 1.43 1.65
C VAL A 74 -6.60 0.12 1.02
N VAL A 75 -6.44 0.01 -0.30
CA VAL A 75 -6.64 -1.21 -1.08
C VAL A 75 -5.31 -1.96 -1.18
N LEU A 76 -5.35 -3.24 -0.82
CA LEU A 76 -4.20 -4.15 -0.90
C LEU A 76 -4.22 -4.90 -2.25
N GLY A 77 -3.55 -4.35 -3.25
CA GLY A 77 -3.47 -4.86 -4.63
C GLY A 77 -2.39 -5.93 -4.87
N CYS A 78 -1.87 -6.57 -3.83
CA CYS A 78 -0.96 -7.71 -3.91
C CYS A 78 -1.45 -8.82 -2.98
N THR A 79 -1.37 -10.07 -3.42
CA THR A 79 -1.81 -11.25 -2.65
C THR A 79 -1.07 -11.44 -1.33
N HIS A 80 0.15 -10.90 -1.20
CA HIS A 80 0.95 -11.00 0.03
C HIS A 80 0.56 -9.98 1.10
N PHE A 81 0.09 -8.79 0.70
CA PHE A 81 -0.11 -7.68 1.63
C PHE A 81 -1.19 -7.91 2.70
N PRO A 82 -2.26 -8.71 2.49
CA PRO A 82 -3.18 -9.07 3.55
C PRO A 82 -2.53 -9.70 4.80
N LEU A 83 -1.34 -10.30 4.65
CA LEU A 83 -0.58 -10.88 5.75
C LEU A 83 -0.02 -9.83 6.71
N LEU A 84 0.21 -8.62 6.22
CA LEU A 84 0.72 -7.48 6.99
C LEU A 84 -0.38 -6.59 7.56
N ARG A 85 -1.65 -7.04 7.49
CA ARG A 85 -2.81 -6.25 7.89
C ARG A 85 -2.66 -5.71 9.31
N ASP A 86 -2.31 -6.56 10.25
CA ASP A 86 -2.23 -6.19 11.67
C ASP A 86 -1.16 -5.12 11.89
N GLU A 87 -0.01 -5.24 11.24
CA GLU A 87 1.07 -4.26 11.33
C GLU A 87 0.72 -2.94 10.61
N LEU A 88 -0.02 -3.00 9.50
CA LEU A 88 -0.51 -1.83 8.79
C LEU A 88 -1.53 -1.05 9.63
N PHE A 89 -2.36 -1.72 10.44
CA PHE A 89 -3.29 -1.07 11.37
C PHE A 89 -2.62 -0.64 12.69
N ALA A 90 -1.63 -1.40 13.15
CA ALA A 90 -0.90 -1.13 14.40
C ALA A 90 0.18 -0.06 14.25
N SER A 91 0.61 0.24 13.02
CA SER A 91 1.45 1.40 12.74
C SER A 91 0.55 2.62 12.54
N PRO A 92 0.31 3.46 13.57
CA PRO A 92 -0.33 4.74 13.33
C PRO A 92 0.51 5.50 12.29
N ALA A 93 -0.20 6.10 11.35
CA ALA A 93 0.34 7.07 10.41
C ALA A 93 0.98 8.25 11.17
#